data_AF-A0A290MWI8-F1
#
_entry.id   AF-A0A290MWI8-F1
#
_cell.length_a   1.000
_cell.length_b   1.000
_cell.length_c   1.000
_cell.angle_alpha   90.00
_cell.angle_beta   90.00
_cell.angle_gamma   90.00
#
_symmetry.space_group_name_H-M   'P 1'
#
loop_
_entity.id
_entity.type
_entity.pdbx_description
1 polymer ?
#
loop_
_entity_poly.entity_id
_entity_poly.type
_entity_poly.pdbx_seq_one_letter_code
_entity_poly.pdbx_strand_id
1 'polypeptide(L)'
;MMRIATGFVLAALLATPALAQNASPPPAAAAAKAFSADTPLASVVADPAAKAALDKTLPTLAKHPAFEQFKSMSLRELQAYAEGQITNEMVAKVDADLKALSAKP
;
A
#
# COMPACT_ATOMS: atom_id res chain seq x y z
N MET A 1 1.35 74.44 13.89
CA MET A 1 2.29 74.25 15.02
C MET A 1 1.55 73.41 16.06
N MET A 2 2.02 72.20 16.38
CA MET A 2 2.79 71.92 17.62
C MET A 2 1.83 71.86 18.83
N ARG A 3 1.67 70.86 19.70
CA ARG A 3 2.35 69.59 20.03
C ARG A 3 1.60 69.03 21.27
N ILE A 4 1.49 67.70 21.41
CA ILE A 4 1.66 66.93 22.69
C ILE A 4 0.47 67.08 23.70
N ALA A 5 -0.03 66.10 24.49
CA ALA A 5 0.48 64.84 25.01
C ALA A 5 -0.66 63.97 25.59
N THR A 6 -0.45 62.65 25.52
CA THR A 6 -0.51 61.70 26.65
C THR A 6 -1.85 61.42 27.34
N GLY A 7 -2.46 60.31 26.93
CA GLY A 7 -3.24 59.43 27.80
C GLY A 7 -2.63 58.02 27.77
N PHE A 8 -2.00 57.64 28.87
CA PHE A 8 -1.32 56.36 29.10
C PHE A 8 -2.37 55.28 29.39
N VAL A 9 -2.52 54.27 28.54
CA VAL A 9 -3.20 53.02 28.90
C VAL A 9 -2.34 51.84 28.52
N LEU A 10 -1.85 51.19 29.57
CA LEU A 10 -1.13 49.93 29.61
C LEU A 10 -2.11 48.79 29.31
N ALA A 11 -1.90 48.04 28.24
CA ALA A 11 -2.61 46.77 28.02
C ALA A 11 -1.69 45.75 27.34
N ALA A 12 -1.18 44.84 28.19
CA ALA A 12 -0.84 43.45 27.93
C ALA A 12 -0.01 43.10 26.68
N LEU A 13 1.29 42.92 26.91
CA LEU A 13 2.03 41.86 26.22
C LEU A 13 1.40 40.50 26.59
N LEU A 14 1.19 39.63 25.59
CA LEU A 14 1.96 38.39 25.40
C LEU A 14 1.24 37.43 24.43
N ALA A 15 2.02 36.99 23.45
CA ALA A 15 1.97 35.67 22.79
C ALA A 15 0.75 35.31 21.91
N THR A 16 1.02 35.35 20.61
CA THR A 16 0.43 34.48 19.57
C THR A 16 0.30 33.02 20.02
N PRO A 17 -0.88 32.38 19.89
CA PRO A 17 -0.90 31.00 19.48
C PRO A 17 -0.75 31.02 17.96
N ALA A 18 0.48 30.73 17.50
CA ALA A 18 0.65 30.11 16.21
C ALA A 18 -0.27 28.89 16.16
N LEU A 19 -1.17 28.84 15.18
CA LEU A 19 -1.87 27.60 14.82
C LEU A 19 -0.83 26.66 14.21
N ALA A 20 0.00 26.09 15.08
CA ALA A 20 0.81 24.93 14.80
C ALA A 20 -0.14 23.74 14.68
N GLN A 21 -0.29 23.26 13.45
CA GLN A 21 -0.31 21.85 13.11
C GLN A 21 -1.31 20.99 13.89
N ASN A 22 -2.56 20.99 13.46
CA ASN A 22 -3.34 19.74 13.51
C ASN A 22 -4.15 19.56 12.23
N ALA A 23 -3.49 19.77 11.09
CA ALA A 23 -3.82 18.95 9.94
C ALA A 23 -3.32 17.55 10.31
N SER A 24 -4.20 16.76 10.93
CA SER A 24 -4.07 15.31 10.86
C SER A 24 -3.72 14.98 9.41
N PRO A 25 -2.67 14.16 9.15
CA PRO A 25 -2.50 13.64 7.80
C PRO A 25 -3.88 13.11 7.40
N PRO A 26 -4.44 13.47 6.22
CA PRO A 26 -5.62 12.77 5.73
C PRO A 26 -5.33 11.28 5.92
N PRO A 27 -6.27 10.48 6.47
CA PRO A 27 -6.03 9.05 6.61
C PRO A 27 -5.52 8.63 5.25
N ALA A 28 -4.26 8.20 5.20
CA ALA A 28 -3.61 7.85 3.95
C ALA A 28 -4.58 6.87 3.32
N ALA A 29 -5.32 7.32 2.30
CA ALA A 29 -6.30 6.51 1.60
C ALA A 29 -5.49 5.29 1.25
N ALA A 30 -5.79 4.18 1.94
CA ALA A 30 -4.86 3.06 2.04
C ALA A 30 -4.53 2.70 0.61
N ALA A 31 -3.34 3.12 0.15
CA ALA A 31 -3.07 3.13 -1.28
C ALA A 31 -3.27 1.69 -1.70
N ALA A 32 -4.29 1.46 -2.52
CA ALA A 32 -4.72 0.12 -2.88
C ALA A 32 -3.45 -0.61 -3.30
N LYS A 33 -3.05 -1.61 -2.49
CA LYS A 33 -1.75 -2.25 -2.68
C LYS A 33 -1.79 -2.85 -4.06
N ALA A 34 -0.98 -2.32 -4.95
CA ALA A 34 -0.94 -2.79 -6.32
C ALA A 34 -0.33 -4.20 -6.32
N PHE A 35 -1.17 -5.20 -6.58
CA PHE A 35 -0.77 -6.58 -6.72
C PHE A 35 -0.54 -6.91 -8.20
N SER A 36 0.48 -7.72 -8.45
CA SER A 36 0.88 -8.21 -9.77
C SER A 36 1.65 -9.52 -9.61
N ALA A 37 1.97 -10.20 -10.71
CA ALA A 37 2.80 -11.40 -10.68
C ALA A 37 4.26 -11.15 -10.24
N ASP A 38 4.68 -9.88 -10.15
CA ASP A 38 5.99 -9.45 -9.62
C ASP A 38 5.93 -9.12 -8.12
N THR A 39 4.73 -9.15 -7.52
CA THR A 39 4.55 -8.92 -6.10
C THR A 39 4.95 -10.18 -5.30
N PRO A 40 5.61 -10.04 -4.14
CA PRO A 40 5.94 -11.17 -3.29
C PRO A 40 4.69 -11.97 -2.93
N LEU A 41 4.75 -13.30 -3.09
CA LEU A 41 3.62 -14.19 -2.82
C LEU A 41 3.09 -14.04 -1.38
N ALA A 42 3.96 -13.76 -0.41
CA ALA A 42 3.60 -13.46 0.98
C ALA A 42 2.64 -12.27 1.09
N SER A 43 2.85 -11.22 0.27
CA SER A 43 1.96 -10.05 0.25
C SER A 43 0.65 -10.37 -0.46
N VAL A 44 0.70 -11.17 -1.52
CA VAL A 44 -0.49 -11.62 -2.26
C VAL A 44 -1.39 -12.49 -1.37
N VAL A 45 -0.84 -13.44 -0.62
CA VAL A 45 -1.65 -14.31 0.26
C VAL A 45 -2.10 -13.62 1.54
N ALA A 46 -1.46 -12.51 1.93
CA ALA A 46 -1.88 -11.70 3.07
C ALA A 46 -3.17 -10.92 2.80
N ASP A 47 -3.48 -10.64 1.52
CA ASP A 47 -4.73 -10.04 1.12
C ASP A 47 -5.72 -11.12 0.65
N PRO A 48 -6.94 -11.19 1.23
CA PRO A 48 -7.88 -12.26 0.91
C PRO A 48 -8.40 -12.19 -0.53
N ALA A 49 -8.50 -11.00 -1.13
CA ALA A 49 -8.96 -10.85 -2.51
C ALA A 49 -7.85 -11.27 -3.49
N ALA A 50 -6.61 -10.85 -3.23
CA ALA A 50 -5.45 -11.25 -4.02
C ALA A 50 -5.16 -12.75 -3.89
N LYS A 51 -5.31 -13.32 -2.69
CA LYS A 51 -5.24 -14.77 -2.47
C LYS A 51 -6.30 -15.53 -3.26
N ALA A 52 -7.53 -15.04 -3.32
CA ALA A 52 -8.60 -15.69 -4.09
C ALA A 52 -8.30 -15.68 -5.60
N ALA A 53 -7.75 -14.58 -6.12
CA ALA A 53 -7.27 -14.49 -7.50
C ALA A 53 -6.16 -15.51 -7.80
N LEU A 54 -5.19 -15.65 -6.88
CA LEU A 54 -4.14 -16.66 -6.98
C LEU A 54 -4.72 -18.09 -6.93
N ASP A 55 -5.53 -18.39 -5.92
CA ASP A 55 -6.09 -19.74 -5.69
C ASP A 55 -7.02 -20.19 -6.83
N LYS A 56 -7.62 -19.25 -7.59
CA LYS A 56 -8.44 -19.54 -8.77
C LYS A 56 -7.65 -20.21 -9.91
N THR A 57 -6.39 -19.85 -10.07
CA THR A 57 -5.52 -20.36 -11.15
C THR A 57 -4.49 -21.37 -10.62
N LEU A 58 -4.00 -21.14 -9.40
CA LEU A 58 -2.91 -21.87 -8.76
C LEU A 58 -3.27 -22.30 -7.32
N PRO A 59 -4.32 -23.13 -7.13
CA PRO A 59 -4.79 -23.53 -5.79
C PRO A 59 -3.77 -24.38 -5.00
N THR A 60 -2.81 -24.98 -5.70
CA THR A 60 -1.74 -25.81 -5.12
C THR A 60 -0.55 -24.98 -4.64
N LEU A 61 -0.35 -23.78 -5.19
CA LEU A 61 0.84 -22.96 -4.90
C LEU A 61 0.88 -22.51 -3.44
N ALA A 62 -0.20 -21.91 -2.95
CA ALA A 62 -0.32 -21.45 -1.57
C ALA A 62 -0.40 -22.60 -0.54
N LYS A 63 -0.66 -23.82 -0.99
CA LYS A 63 -0.70 -25.04 -0.16
C LYS A 63 0.60 -25.85 -0.23
N HIS A 64 1.56 -25.44 -1.05
CA HIS A 64 2.77 -26.20 -1.27
C HIS A 64 3.60 -26.26 0.02
N PRO A 65 4.21 -27.40 0.39
CA PRO A 65 5.01 -27.50 1.61
C PRO A 65 6.23 -26.56 1.61
N ALA A 66 6.76 -26.25 0.43
CA ALA A 66 7.84 -25.28 0.26
C ALA A 66 7.36 -23.82 0.13
N PHE A 67 6.07 -23.52 0.31
CA PHE A 67 5.53 -22.17 0.19
C PHE A 67 6.29 -21.18 1.09
N GLU A 68 6.59 -21.58 2.33
CA GLU A 68 7.37 -20.75 3.26
C GLU A 68 8.77 -20.38 2.74
N GLN A 69 9.37 -21.18 1.86
CA GLN A 69 10.68 -20.89 1.27
C GLN A 69 10.59 -19.88 0.12
N PHE A 70 9.58 -20.03 -0.74
CA PHE A 70 9.43 -19.18 -1.92
C PHE A 70 8.41 -18.04 -1.76
N LYS A 71 7.72 -17.91 -0.62
CA LYS A 71 6.72 -16.84 -0.41
C LYS A 71 7.29 -15.44 -0.53
N SER A 72 8.59 -15.28 -0.27
CA SER A 72 9.29 -14.00 -0.44
C SER A 72 9.56 -13.67 -1.91
N MET A 73 9.46 -14.65 -2.80
CA MET A 73 9.60 -14.50 -4.25
C MET A 73 8.25 -14.15 -4.88
N SER A 74 8.33 -13.57 -6.07
CA SER A 74 7.17 -13.32 -6.91
C SER A 74 6.77 -14.57 -7.71
N LEU A 75 5.56 -14.57 -8.27
CA LEU A 75 5.09 -15.68 -9.11
C LEU A 75 5.96 -15.83 -10.36
N ARG A 76 6.40 -14.70 -10.93
CA ARG A 76 7.25 -14.65 -12.14
C ARG A 76 8.64 -15.22 -11.87
N GLU A 77 9.23 -14.92 -10.71
CA GLU A 77 10.50 -15.52 -10.29
C GLU A 77 10.34 -17.02 -10.05
N LEU A 78 9.31 -17.43 -9.30
CA LEU A 78 9.05 -18.84 -9.01
C LEU A 78 8.81 -19.66 -10.28
N GLN A 79 8.19 -19.07 -11.30
CA GLN A 79 7.96 -19.69 -12.60
C GLN A 79 9.26 -20.26 -13.21
N ALA A 80 10.39 -19.55 -13.07
CA ALA A 80 11.69 -20.00 -13.58
C ALA A 80 12.21 -21.26 -12.87
N TYR A 81 11.82 -21.47 -11.61
CA TYR A 81 12.21 -22.63 -10.80
C TYR A 81 11.17 -23.75 -10.82
N ALA A 82 9.95 -23.48 -11.28
CA ALA A 82 8.84 -24.41 -11.23
C ALA A 82 8.88 -25.52 -12.30
N GLU A 83 9.95 -25.63 -13.10
CA GLU A 83 10.15 -26.66 -14.14
C GLU A 83 8.90 -26.89 -15.03
N GLY A 84 8.20 -25.80 -15.39
CA GLY A 84 6.99 -25.84 -16.22
C GLY A 84 5.68 -26.14 -15.48
N GLN A 85 5.71 -26.37 -14.16
CA GLN A 85 4.50 -26.48 -13.32
C GLN A 85 3.71 -25.16 -13.27
N ILE A 86 4.40 -24.04 -13.41
CA ILE A 86 3.80 -22.72 -13.56
C ILE A 86 4.07 -22.28 -15.01
N THR A 87 3.02 -22.17 -15.82
CA THR A 87 3.15 -21.75 -17.21
C THR A 87 2.97 -20.24 -17.36
N ASN A 88 3.50 -19.66 -18.45
CA ASN A 88 3.30 -18.24 -18.78
C ASN A 88 1.82 -17.84 -18.79
N GLU A 89 0.93 -18.71 -19.25
CA GLU A 89 -0.51 -18.46 -19.28
C GLU A 89 -1.09 -18.31 -17.87
N MET A 90 -0.68 -19.19 -16.95
CA MET A 90 -1.11 -19.13 -15.55
C MET A 90 -0.62 -17.85 -14.89
N VAL A 91 0.64 -17.47 -15.11
CA VAL A 91 1.19 -16.22 -14.58
C VAL A 91 0.47 -15.01 -15.14
N ALA A 92 0.22 -14.96 -16.46
CA ALA A 92 -0.51 -13.87 -17.09
C ALA A 92 -1.95 -13.76 -16.55
N LYS A 93 -2.62 -14.90 -16.31
CA LYS A 93 -3.97 -14.94 -15.75
C LYS A 93 -4.00 -14.38 -14.32
N VAL A 94 -3.11 -14.87 -13.45
CA VAL A 94 -2.99 -14.36 -12.09
C VAL A 94 -2.62 -12.88 -12.07
N ASP A 95 -1.66 -12.45 -12.90
CA ASP A 95 -1.27 -11.05 -13.01
C ASP A 95 -2.46 -10.14 -13.40
N ALA A 96 -3.28 -10.58 -14.35
CA ALA A 96 -4.48 -9.86 -14.77
C ALA A 96 -5.53 -9.80 -13.64
N ASP A 97 -5.80 -10.91 -12.96
CA ASP A 97 -6.73 -10.94 -11.82
C ASP A 97 -6.22 -10.04 -10.68
N LEU A 98 -4.92 -10.06 -10.34
CA LEU A 98 -4.32 -9.21 -9.32
C LEU A 98 -4.35 -7.71 -9.67
N LYS A 99 -4.06 -7.37 -10.94
CA LYS A 99 -4.16 -5.99 -11.42
C LYS A 99 -5.59 -5.48 -11.41
N ALA A 100 -6.57 -6.34 -11.70
CA ALA A 100 -7.99 -5.97 -11.62
C ALA A 100 -8.43 -5.59 -10.19
N LEU A 101 -7.81 -6.19 -9.16
CA LEU A 101 -8.05 -5.82 -7.76
C LEU A 101 -7.45 -4.47 -7.40
N SER A 102 -6.28 -4.17 -7.95
CA SER A 102 -5.54 -2.92 -7.71
C SER A 102 -6.19 -1.69 -8.35
N ALA A 103 -6.98 -1.91 -9.41
CA ALA A 103 -7.74 -0.88 -10.09
C ALA A 103 -9.05 -0.51 -9.36
N LYS A 104 -9.39 -1.21 -8.27
CA LYS A 104 -10.60 -0.92 -7.50
C LYS A 104 -10.27 0.13 -6.42
N PRO A 105 -10.81 1.36 -6.52
CA PRO A 105 -10.56 2.45 -5.58
C PRO A 105 -11.21 2.23 -4.22
#